data_AF-A0AAX4HIW3-F1
#
_entry.id   AF-A0AAX4HIW3-F1
#
_cell.length_a   1.000
_cell.length_b   1.000
_cell.length_c   1.000
_cell.angle_alpha   90.00
_cell.angle_beta   90.00
_cell.angle_gamma   90.00
#
_symmetry.space_group_name_H-M   'P 1'
#
loop_
_entity.id
_entity.type
_entity.pdbx_description
1 polymer ?
#
loop_
_entity_poly.entity_id
_entity_poly.type
_entity_poly.pdbx_seq_one_letter_code
_entity_poly.pdbx_strand_id
1 'polypeptide(L)'
;MKNYIIFLATLTLIVGCDAPQRTRLTNAYSSDYNSGNPNNTSGSLPSGSTTGSTTGGTTGSSTGSTGFENCDLSSKGFTAEMGHIGICQSTLDETVVKFKSSLTSTSYRTCLIPSYKDGSGSSTYIGQPQCTYTEADKVMQGKLYKNRTGFEGYSLNNIIVMKEPLLTEYFGCMQGYTNWPANVCSGVSSTYCAYWVPRCPYGSKSTVACDAEARAYMTNLCTNFKNKYSSAYLDIKIK
;
A
#
# COMPACT_ATOMS: atom_id res chain seq x y z
N MET A 1 15.20 6.15 49.52
CA MET A 1 15.16 6.89 48.23
C MET A 1 15.65 6.06 47.03
N LYS A 2 15.60 4.72 47.07
CA LYS A 2 16.09 3.85 45.97
C LYS A 2 14.96 3.16 45.19
N ASN A 3 13.73 3.16 45.74
CA ASN A 3 12.58 2.45 45.18
C ASN A 3 11.69 3.30 44.25
N TYR A 4 11.91 4.62 44.18
CA TYR A 4 11.13 5.51 43.31
C TYR A 4 11.68 5.58 41.88
N ILE A 5 12.94 5.22 41.66
CA ILE A 5 13.57 5.24 40.32
C ILE A 5 13.05 4.08 39.45
N ILE A 6 12.67 2.94 40.05
CA ILE A 6 12.15 1.78 39.31
C ILE A 6 10.72 2.03 38.80
N PHE A 7 9.93 2.85 39.51
CA PHE A 7 8.55 3.18 39.10
C PHE A 7 8.48 4.23 37.98
N LEU A 8 9.51 5.09 37.86
CA LEU A 8 9.58 6.10 36.78
C LEU A 8 10.10 5.51 35.46
N ALA A 9 10.94 4.46 35.53
CA ALA A 9 11.51 3.79 34.36
C ALA A 9 10.52 2.85 33.62
N THR A 10 9.43 2.45 34.28
CA THR A 10 8.40 1.57 33.68
C THR A 10 7.28 2.35 32.97
N LEU A 11 7.17 3.66 33.17
CA LEU A 11 6.13 4.49 32.54
C LEU A 11 6.50 4.97 31.12
N THR A 12 7.76 4.86 30.69
CA THR A 12 8.22 5.34 29.37
C THR A 12 8.14 4.27 28.27
N LEU A 13 7.71 3.05 28.56
CA LEU A 13 7.60 1.96 27.57
C LEU A 13 6.21 1.80 26.94
N ILE A 14 5.24 2.67 27.28
CA ILE A 14 3.83 2.55 26.82
C ILE A 14 3.41 3.66 25.86
N VAL A 15 4.31 4.57 25.47
CA VAL A 15 4.04 5.65 24.51
C VAL A 15 4.92 5.45 23.27
N GLY A 16 4.62 4.38 22.55
CA GLY A 16 5.23 4.03 21.27
C GLY A 16 4.24 3.28 20.37
N CYS A 17 2.94 3.59 20.47
CA CYS A 17 2.01 3.22 19.42
C CYS A 17 2.05 4.32 18.36
N ASP A 18 2.69 4.03 17.23
CA ASP A 18 2.50 4.81 16.01
C ASP A 18 1.00 4.98 15.78
N ALA A 19 0.57 6.25 15.68
CA ALA A 19 -0.83 6.54 15.44
C ALA A 19 -1.24 5.90 14.11
N PRO A 20 -2.34 5.13 14.07
CA PRO A 20 -2.84 4.56 12.83
C PRO A 20 -3.09 5.66 11.79
N GLN A 21 -2.57 5.40 10.59
CA GLN A 21 -2.53 6.29 9.43
C GLN A 21 -3.81 7.13 9.29
N ARG A 22 -3.62 8.44 9.08
CA ARG A 22 -4.73 9.37 8.80
C ARG A 22 -5.34 9.08 7.44
N THR A 23 -6.51 8.48 7.41
CA THR A 23 -7.47 8.62 6.31
C THR A 23 -8.32 9.87 6.54
N ARG A 24 -7.76 11.06 6.30
CA ARG A 24 -8.60 12.27 6.23
C ARG A 24 -9.19 12.41 4.83
N LEU A 25 -10.36 11.80 4.64
CA LEU A 25 -11.50 12.44 4.00
C LEU A 25 -12.78 12.10 4.78
N THR A 26 -13.57 13.13 5.05
CA THR A 26 -15.00 13.06 5.36
C THR A 26 -15.71 13.04 4.00
N ASN A 27 -16.52 12.02 3.78
CA ASN A 27 -17.41 11.78 2.63
C ASN A 27 -16.88 10.79 1.57
N ALA A 28 -17.58 9.65 1.57
CA ALA A 28 -17.89 8.74 0.46
C ALA A 28 -16.74 8.33 -0.48
N TYR A 29 -16.19 7.15 -0.25
CA TYR A 29 -15.71 6.31 -1.35
C TYR A 29 -16.73 5.20 -1.58
N SER A 30 -17.46 5.31 -2.69
CA SER A 30 -18.23 4.22 -3.26
C SER A 30 -17.25 3.16 -3.74
N SER A 31 -17.44 1.93 -3.28
CA SER A 31 -16.64 0.77 -3.65
C SER A 31 -17.06 0.27 -5.03
N ASP A 32 -16.52 0.85 -6.11
CA ASP A 32 -16.60 0.23 -7.43
C ASP A 32 -15.34 -0.62 -7.67
N TYR A 33 -15.24 -1.72 -6.93
CA TYR A 33 -14.39 -2.84 -7.33
C TYR A 33 -15.26 -3.75 -8.19
N ASN A 34 -15.26 -3.51 -9.50
CA ASN A 34 -16.08 -4.24 -10.46
C ASN A 34 -15.53 -5.67 -10.60
N SER A 35 -16.03 -6.61 -9.79
CA SER A 35 -15.85 -8.03 -10.01
C SER A 35 -16.75 -8.44 -11.19
N GLY A 36 -16.20 -8.42 -12.40
CA GLY A 36 -16.90 -8.91 -13.58
C GLY A 36 -17.27 -10.39 -13.42
N ASN A 37 -18.56 -10.68 -13.34
CA ASN A 37 -19.14 -11.98 -13.67
C ASN A 37 -19.98 -11.80 -14.95
N PRO A 38 -19.85 -12.66 -15.96
CA PRO A 38 -20.42 -12.41 -17.29
C PRO A 38 -21.86 -12.89 -17.33
N ASN A 39 -22.78 -12.04 -17.76
CA ASN A 39 -24.05 -12.54 -18.28
C ASN A 39 -24.46 -11.76 -19.52
N ASN A 40 -24.61 -12.55 -20.59
CA ASN A 40 -25.01 -12.17 -21.92
C ASN A 40 -26.28 -11.30 -21.94
N THR A 41 -26.25 -10.21 -22.71
CA THR A 41 -27.38 -9.85 -23.54
C THR A 41 -26.90 -9.18 -24.82
N SER A 42 -27.43 -9.69 -25.93
CA SER A 42 -27.03 -9.44 -27.31
C SER A 42 -27.34 -8.02 -27.76
N GLY A 43 -26.41 -7.40 -28.49
CA GLY A 43 -26.61 -6.11 -29.16
C GLY A 43 -25.55 -5.94 -30.26
N SER A 44 -25.99 -5.87 -31.50
CA SER A 44 -25.22 -6.09 -32.73
C SER A 44 -24.20 -4.98 -33.09
N LEU A 45 -23.14 -5.44 -33.78
CA LEU A 45 -22.04 -4.79 -34.54
C LEU A 45 -22.36 -3.46 -35.27
N PRO A 46 -21.33 -2.60 -35.50
CA PRO A 46 -20.52 -2.75 -36.71
C PRO A 46 -18.99 -2.63 -36.53
N SER A 47 -18.32 -3.60 -37.16
CA SER A 47 -17.05 -3.59 -37.89
C SER A 47 -16.10 -2.38 -37.73
N GLY A 48 -14.93 -2.63 -37.16
CA GLY A 48 -13.75 -1.77 -37.20
C GLY A 48 -12.49 -2.60 -36.98
N SER A 49 -11.86 -3.03 -38.06
CA SER A 49 -10.58 -3.77 -38.06
C SER A 49 -9.43 -2.82 -37.74
N THR A 50 -8.72 -3.08 -36.64
CA THR A 50 -7.31 -2.67 -36.48
C THR A 50 -6.56 -3.70 -35.65
N THR A 51 -5.71 -4.46 -36.35
CA THR A 51 -4.66 -5.32 -35.80
C THR A 51 -3.63 -4.46 -35.07
N GLY A 52 -3.48 -4.64 -33.75
CA GLY A 52 -2.51 -3.92 -32.93
C GLY A 52 -1.74 -4.87 -32.01
N SER A 53 -0.85 -5.67 -32.59
CA SER A 53 0.16 -6.43 -31.84
C SER A 53 1.25 -5.47 -31.36
N THR A 54 1.26 -5.11 -30.08
CA THR A 54 2.42 -4.44 -29.48
C THR A 54 3.27 -5.46 -28.75
N THR A 55 4.17 -6.08 -29.51
CA THR A 55 5.32 -6.83 -29.04
C THR A 55 6.29 -5.85 -28.36
N GLY A 56 6.34 -5.86 -27.03
CA GLY A 56 7.28 -5.06 -26.25
C GLY A 56 8.66 -5.71 -26.20
N GLY A 57 9.42 -5.61 -27.29
CA GLY A 57 10.82 -6.01 -27.34
C GLY A 57 11.67 -4.91 -27.97
N THR A 58 12.54 -4.28 -27.17
CA THR A 58 13.75 -3.60 -27.64
C THR A 58 14.85 -3.73 -26.60
N THR A 59 15.80 -4.60 -26.93
CA THR A 59 17.26 -4.44 -26.87
C THR A 59 17.84 -3.24 -26.12
N GLY A 60 18.82 -3.53 -25.26
CA GLY A 60 19.58 -2.55 -24.50
C GLY A 60 20.38 -1.56 -25.35
N SER A 61 20.42 -0.32 -24.87
CA SER A 61 21.47 0.64 -25.17
C SER A 61 21.68 1.51 -23.93
N SER A 62 22.91 1.54 -23.43
CA SER A 62 23.35 2.24 -22.22
C SER A 62 23.57 3.73 -22.48
N THR A 63 22.54 4.44 -22.94
CA THR A 63 22.50 5.90 -22.86
C THR A 63 21.89 6.29 -21.52
N GLY A 64 22.63 7.06 -20.72
CA GLY A 64 22.15 7.61 -19.45
C GLY A 64 20.73 8.15 -19.62
N SER A 65 19.77 7.48 -18.99
CA SER A 65 18.37 7.89 -19.07
C SER A 65 18.24 9.20 -18.32
N THR A 66 17.91 10.26 -19.03
CA THR A 66 17.74 11.62 -18.50
C THR A 66 16.88 11.59 -17.23
N GLY A 67 17.39 12.17 -16.15
CA GLY A 67 16.79 12.13 -14.81
C GLY A 67 17.23 10.96 -13.92
N PHE A 68 18.05 10.04 -14.41
CA PHE A 68 18.59 8.90 -13.65
C PHE A 68 20.13 8.91 -13.59
N GLU A 69 20.76 10.07 -13.70
CA GLU A 69 22.22 10.21 -13.77
C GLU A 69 22.91 9.70 -12.50
N ASN A 70 22.28 9.92 -11.33
CA ASN A 70 22.78 9.48 -10.01
C ASN A 70 22.03 8.25 -9.48
N CYS A 71 21.49 7.45 -10.39
CA CYS A 71 20.58 6.38 -10.02
C CYS A 71 21.31 5.16 -9.48
N ASP A 72 21.28 5.00 -8.16
CA ASP A 72 21.82 3.83 -7.47
C ASP A 72 20.75 2.74 -7.30
N LEU A 73 20.82 1.72 -8.15
CA LEU A 73 20.01 0.49 -8.08
C LEU A 73 20.65 -0.60 -7.22
N SER A 74 21.55 -0.25 -6.30
CA SER A 74 21.94 -1.12 -5.20
C SER A 74 20.72 -1.50 -4.35
N SER A 75 20.87 -2.58 -3.58
CA SER A 75 19.82 -3.08 -2.70
C SER A 75 19.38 -2.01 -1.69
N LYS A 76 18.14 -1.52 -1.82
CA LYS A 76 17.46 -0.67 -0.84
C LYS A 76 16.71 -1.47 0.23
N GLY A 77 16.46 -2.75 -0.02
CA GLY A 77 15.85 -3.67 0.94
C GLY A 77 15.94 -5.11 0.49
N PHE A 78 15.69 -6.04 1.41
CA PHE A 78 15.69 -7.47 1.16
C PHE A 78 14.46 -8.12 1.78
N THR A 79 13.83 -9.04 1.06
CA THR A 79 12.92 -10.02 1.67
C THR A 79 13.21 -11.42 1.14
N ALA A 80 12.87 -12.44 1.91
CA ALA A 80 13.09 -13.83 1.52
C ALA A 80 12.35 -14.20 0.21
N GLU A 81 11.20 -13.58 -0.05
CA GLU A 81 10.36 -13.92 -1.20
C GLU A 81 10.52 -13.02 -2.43
N MET A 82 11.20 -11.88 -2.30
CA MET A 82 11.45 -10.93 -3.39
C MET A 82 12.94 -10.67 -3.63
N GLY A 83 13.82 -11.15 -2.74
CA GLY A 83 15.26 -10.94 -2.82
C GLY A 83 15.65 -9.50 -2.53
N HIS A 84 16.82 -9.11 -3.05
CA HIS A 84 17.30 -7.74 -3.00
C HIS A 84 16.52 -6.87 -3.97
N ILE A 85 15.97 -5.78 -3.47
CA ILE A 85 15.20 -4.81 -4.23
C ILE A 85 15.99 -3.52 -4.36
N GLY A 86 16.29 -3.13 -5.60
CA GLY A 86 16.84 -1.82 -5.95
C GLY A 86 15.74 -0.94 -6.50
N ILE A 87 15.60 0.27 -5.97
CA ILE A 87 14.66 1.29 -6.44
C ILE A 87 15.37 2.63 -6.53
N CYS A 88 15.06 3.36 -7.58
CA CYS A 88 15.58 4.68 -7.82
C CYS A 88 14.53 5.54 -8.52
N GLN A 89 14.42 6.80 -8.11
CA GLN A 89 13.47 7.77 -8.63
C GLN A 89 14.14 8.75 -9.58
N SER A 90 13.43 9.17 -10.62
CA SER A 90 13.91 10.22 -11.51
C SER A 90 14.00 11.56 -10.76
N THR A 91 15.07 12.32 -11.05
CA THR A 91 15.27 13.68 -10.55
C THR A 91 14.41 14.71 -11.30
N LEU A 92 13.92 14.36 -12.49
CA LEU A 92 13.09 15.23 -13.34
C LEU A 92 11.59 15.01 -13.12
N ASP A 93 11.17 13.79 -12.78
CA ASP A 93 9.78 13.44 -12.51
C ASP A 93 9.71 12.43 -11.36
N GLU A 94 9.19 12.84 -10.21
CA GLU A 94 9.07 11.98 -9.02
C GLU A 94 8.20 10.73 -9.26
N THR A 95 7.38 10.72 -10.31
CA THR A 95 6.53 9.58 -10.64
C THR A 95 7.24 8.51 -11.45
N VAL A 96 8.38 8.81 -12.06
CA VAL A 96 9.12 7.85 -12.90
C VAL A 96 10.20 7.18 -12.06
N VAL A 97 10.17 5.85 -12.05
CA VAL A 97 11.07 5.03 -11.22
C VAL A 97 11.73 3.93 -12.04
N LYS A 98 12.95 3.59 -11.62
CA LYS A 98 13.62 2.34 -11.99
C LYS A 98 13.56 1.37 -10.83
N PHE A 99 13.31 0.11 -11.16
CA PHE A 99 13.17 -0.98 -10.21
C PHE A 99 13.94 -2.20 -10.70
N LYS A 100 14.61 -2.89 -9.77
CA LYS A 100 15.35 -4.13 -10.02
C LYS A 100 15.11 -5.08 -8.85
N SER A 101 14.89 -6.35 -9.16
CA SER A 101 14.79 -7.44 -8.20
C SER A 101 15.91 -8.43 -8.45
N SER A 102 16.52 -9.00 -7.41
CA SER A 102 17.48 -10.10 -7.58
C SER A 102 16.81 -11.46 -7.83
N LEU A 103 15.49 -11.54 -7.77
CA LEU A 103 14.72 -12.75 -8.03
C LEU A 103 13.80 -12.61 -9.24
N THR A 104 13.75 -13.66 -10.04
CA THR A 104 12.73 -13.86 -11.07
C THR A 104 11.43 -14.33 -10.41
N SER A 105 10.31 -13.72 -10.78
CA SER A 105 8.97 -14.16 -10.38
C SER A 105 8.08 -14.29 -11.61
N THR A 106 7.65 -15.53 -11.88
CA THR A 106 6.76 -15.88 -12.98
C THR A 106 5.33 -16.19 -12.51
N SER A 107 5.17 -16.59 -11.24
CA SER A 107 3.86 -16.94 -10.68
C SER A 107 3.08 -15.73 -10.16
N TYR A 108 3.77 -14.68 -9.74
CA TYR A 108 3.16 -13.49 -9.14
C TYR A 108 3.86 -12.22 -9.63
N ARG A 109 3.11 -11.13 -9.69
CA ARG A 109 3.69 -9.81 -9.95
C ARG A 109 4.20 -9.19 -8.66
N THR A 110 5.26 -8.39 -8.76
CA THR A 110 5.68 -7.46 -7.72
C THR A 110 5.01 -6.12 -7.98
N CYS A 111 4.36 -5.58 -6.96
CA CYS A 111 3.64 -4.32 -7.01
C CYS A 111 4.40 -3.22 -6.28
N LEU A 112 4.53 -2.07 -6.94
CA LEU A 112 5.04 -0.83 -6.38
C LEU A 112 3.85 0.08 -6.06
N ILE A 113 3.67 0.45 -4.79
CA ILE A 113 2.59 1.33 -4.35
C ILE A 113 3.20 2.70 -4.03
N PRO A 114 2.84 3.75 -4.80
CA PRO A 114 3.34 5.10 -4.53
C PRO A 114 2.87 5.55 -3.16
N SER A 115 3.81 6.04 -2.36
CA SER A 115 3.54 6.42 -0.98
C SER A 115 4.28 7.70 -0.58
N TYR A 116 3.76 8.34 0.45
CA TYR A 116 4.42 9.39 1.20
C TYR A 116 4.81 8.86 2.58
N LYS A 117 6.03 9.10 3.04
CA LYS A 117 6.49 8.83 4.39
C LYS A 117 6.76 10.15 5.10
N ASP A 118 6.10 10.34 6.25
CA ASP A 118 6.26 11.54 7.07
C ASP A 118 7.52 11.51 7.94
N GLY A 119 7.76 12.61 8.66
CA GLY A 119 8.92 12.75 9.56
C GLY A 119 8.91 11.79 10.75
N SER A 120 7.75 11.22 11.11
CA SER A 120 7.63 10.18 12.14
C SER A 120 7.87 8.77 11.60
N GLY A 121 8.07 8.61 10.28
CA GLY A 121 8.29 7.30 9.66
C GLY A 121 7.01 6.58 9.23
N SER A 122 5.84 7.21 9.39
CA SER A 122 4.56 6.64 8.94
C SER A 122 4.39 6.83 7.44
N SER A 123 4.13 5.71 6.75
CA SER A 123 3.84 5.70 5.32
C SER A 123 2.35 5.98 5.06
N THR A 124 2.01 6.46 3.88
CA THR A 124 0.64 6.67 3.41
C THR A 124 0.63 6.44 1.90
N TYR A 125 -0.15 5.49 1.40
CA TYR A 125 -0.26 5.31 -0.05
C TYR A 125 -0.97 6.50 -0.69
N ILE A 126 -0.48 6.97 -1.84
CA ILE A 126 -0.97 8.20 -2.50
C ILE A 126 -1.51 7.92 -3.91
N GLY A 127 -1.58 6.65 -4.31
CA GLY A 127 -2.22 6.25 -5.55
C GLY A 127 -2.19 4.75 -5.80
N GLN A 128 -2.55 4.38 -7.02
CA GLN A 128 -2.76 2.98 -7.41
C GLN A 128 -1.45 2.19 -7.53
N PRO A 129 -1.43 0.91 -7.10
CA PRO A 129 -0.30 0.01 -7.32
C PRO A 129 0.04 -0.14 -8.80
N GLN A 130 1.32 -0.33 -9.11
CA GLN A 130 1.80 -0.72 -10.43
C GLN A 130 2.52 -2.07 -10.31
N CYS A 131 2.00 -3.09 -10.98
CA CYS A 131 2.44 -4.47 -10.80
C CYS A 131 3.08 -5.02 -12.07
N THR A 132 4.24 -5.67 -11.93
CA THR A 132 4.97 -6.29 -13.04
C THR A 132 5.56 -7.62 -12.61
N TYR A 133 5.72 -8.54 -13.56
CA TYR A 133 6.58 -9.71 -13.36
C TYR A 133 8.02 -9.26 -13.28
N THR A 134 8.82 -9.98 -12.51
CA THR A 134 10.23 -9.67 -12.32
C THR A 134 11.10 -10.72 -13.01
N GLU A 135 12.13 -10.26 -13.69
CA GLU A 135 13.25 -11.10 -14.12
C GLU A 135 14.46 -10.69 -13.29
N ALA A 136 15.22 -11.67 -12.79
CA ALA A 136 16.38 -11.42 -11.94
C ALA A 136 17.35 -10.44 -12.61
N ASP A 137 17.73 -9.42 -11.85
CA ASP A 137 18.65 -8.34 -12.22
C ASP A 137 18.26 -7.48 -13.43
N LYS A 138 17.07 -7.69 -13.99
CA LYS A 138 16.53 -6.84 -15.06
C LYS A 138 16.04 -5.53 -14.48
N VAL A 139 16.57 -4.44 -15.01
CA VAL A 139 16.09 -3.09 -14.69
C VAL A 139 14.81 -2.82 -15.45
N MET A 140 13.74 -2.56 -14.72
CA MET A 140 12.46 -2.11 -15.24
C MET A 140 12.28 -0.63 -14.96
N GLN A 141 11.67 0.09 -15.90
CA GLN A 141 11.31 1.48 -15.74
C GLN A 141 9.79 1.62 -15.87
N GLY A 142 9.18 2.40 -14.98
CA GLY A 142 7.74 2.60 -14.97
C GLY A 142 7.34 3.94 -14.37
N LYS A 143 6.06 4.26 -14.52
CA LYS A 143 5.44 5.45 -13.95
C LYS A 143 4.48 5.04 -12.84
N LEU A 144 4.59 5.68 -11.68
CA LEU A 144 3.66 5.55 -10.56
C LEU A 144 2.64 6.69 -10.60
N TYR A 145 1.38 6.41 -10.28
CA TYR A 145 0.33 7.43 -10.36
C TYR A 145 -0.06 7.93 -8.97
N LYS A 146 -0.17 9.24 -8.79
CA LYS A 146 -0.62 9.90 -7.56
C LYS A 146 -2.12 10.22 -7.63
N ASN A 147 -2.92 9.20 -7.90
CA ASN A 147 -4.34 9.34 -8.23
C ASN A 147 -5.28 8.99 -7.06
N ARG A 148 -4.79 9.04 -5.81
CA ARG A 148 -5.65 8.88 -4.64
C ARG A 148 -6.24 10.23 -4.26
N THR A 149 -7.57 10.33 -4.36
CA THR A 149 -8.35 11.52 -3.98
C THR A 149 -7.97 12.03 -2.60
N GLY A 150 -7.56 13.31 -2.53
CA GLY A 150 -7.15 13.99 -1.30
C GLY A 150 -5.67 13.85 -0.93
N PHE A 151 -4.88 13.17 -1.76
CA PHE A 151 -3.45 12.93 -1.54
C PHE A 151 -2.56 13.39 -2.71
N GLU A 152 -3.12 14.06 -3.72
CA GLU A 152 -2.42 14.46 -4.96
C GLU A 152 -1.25 15.41 -4.69
N GLY A 153 -1.37 16.25 -3.65
CA GLY A 153 -0.35 17.22 -3.25
C GLY A 153 0.82 16.64 -2.44
N TYR A 154 0.75 15.38 -2.01
CA TYR A 154 1.81 14.75 -1.22
C TYR A 154 2.99 14.38 -2.11
N SER A 155 4.23 14.60 -1.65
CA SER A 155 5.42 14.17 -2.41
C SER A 155 5.52 12.65 -2.48
N LEU A 156 5.96 12.11 -3.61
CA LEU A 156 6.30 10.70 -3.71
C LEU A 156 7.74 10.52 -3.19
N ASN A 157 7.88 10.23 -1.90
CA ASN A 157 9.19 10.01 -1.25
C ASN A 157 9.35 8.60 -0.67
N ASN A 158 8.35 7.74 -0.88
CA ASN A 158 8.33 6.38 -0.39
C ASN A 158 7.63 5.44 -1.37
N ILE A 159 8.09 4.19 -1.43
CA ILE A 159 7.44 3.14 -2.22
C ILE A 159 7.29 1.91 -1.33
N ILE A 160 6.06 1.42 -1.27
CA ILE A 160 5.78 0.12 -0.68
C ILE A 160 5.89 -0.92 -1.78
N VAL A 161 6.62 -1.98 -1.52
CA VAL A 161 6.85 -3.09 -2.46
C VAL A 161 6.27 -4.35 -1.86
N MET A 162 5.43 -5.07 -2.61
CA MET A 162 4.88 -6.35 -2.16
C MET A 162 4.51 -7.25 -3.32
N LYS A 163 4.29 -8.54 -3.06
CA LYS A 163 3.67 -9.44 -4.03
C LYS A 163 2.19 -9.10 -4.24
N GLU A 164 1.72 -9.20 -5.47
CA GLU A 164 0.34 -8.89 -5.85
C GLU A 164 -0.75 -9.57 -5.01
N PRO A 165 -0.67 -10.87 -4.67
CA PRO A 165 -1.70 -11.52 -3.84
C PRO A 165 -1.91 -10.87 -2.47
N LEU A 166 -0.96 -10.05 -2.01
CA LEU A 166 -1.03 -9.37 -0.72
C LEU A 166 -1.84 -8.07 -0.77
N LEU A 167 -2.14 -7.54 -1.95
CA LEU A 167 -2.83 -6.25 -2.11
C LEU A 167 -4.18 -6.22 -1.37
N THR A 168 -4.96 -7.30 -1.45
CA THR A 168 -6.27 -7.37 -0.79
C THR A 168 -6.16 -7.25 0.72
N GLU A 169 -5.24 -7.99 1.36
CA GLU A 169 -5.05 -7.92 2.80
C GLU A 169 -4.41 -6.58 3.22
N TYR A 170 -3.47 -6.06 2.42
CA TYR A 170 -2.89 -4.74 2.64
C TYR A 170 -3.97 -3.65 2.65
N PHE A 171 -4.79 -3.59 1.60
CA PHE A 171 -5.86 -2.59 1.52
C PHE A 171 -6.97 -2.84 2.54
N GLY A 172 -7.21 -4.10 2.93
CA GLY A 172 -8.09 -4.44 4.05
C GLY A 172 -7.62 -3.81 5.37
N CYS A 173 -6.33 -3.91 5.68
CA CYS A 173 -5.73 -3.20 6.83
C CYS A 173 -5.90 -1.68 6.68
N MET A 174 -5.56 -1.14 5.50
CA MET A 174 -5.60 0.31 5.24
C MET A 174 -6.99 0.93 5.33
N GLN A 175 -8.02 0.14 5.05
CA GLN A 175 -9.43 0.54 5.14
C GLN A 175 -10.07 0.13 6.48
N GLY A 176 -9.34 -0.53 7.37
CA GLY A 176 -9.86 -1.05 8.64
C GLY A 176 -10.58 0.03 9.46
N TYR A 177 -10.03 1.25 9.50
CA TYR A 177 -10.64 2.37 10.22
C TYR A 177 -11.96 2.85 9.60
N THR A 178 -12.06 2.93 8.27
CA THR A 178 -13.29 3.39 7.60
C THR A 178 -14.37 2.32 7.58
N ASN A 179 -13.94 1.06 7.58
CA ASN A 179 -14.81 -0.11 7.48
C ASN A 179 -15.37 -0.56 8.84
N TRP A 180 -14.82 -0.05 9.94
CA TRP A 180 -15.27 -0.34 11.29
C TRP A 180 -16.47 0.55 11.72
N PRO A 181 -17.47 0.02 12.46
CA PRO A 181 -17.64 -1.38 12.86
C PRO A 181 -18.44 -2.20 11.84
N ALA A 182 -19.04 -1.56 10.83
CA ALA A 182 -20.03 -2.17 9.94
C ALA A 182 -19.53 -3.43 9.23
N ASN A 183 -18.33 -3.40 8.66
CA ASN A 183 -17.77 -4.57 7.96
C ASN A 183 -17.30 -5.67 8.92
N VAL A 184 -16.87 -5.30 10.13
CA VAL A 184 -16.49 -6.28 11.17
C VAL A 184 -17.71 -7.03 11.69
N CYS A 185 -18.85 -6.35 11.72
CA CYS A 185 -20.08 -6.83 12.33
C CYS A 185 -21.13 -7.29 11.33
N SER A 186 -20.84 -7.23 10.03
CA SER A 186 -21.74 -7.69 8.98
C SER A 186 -21.98 -9.19 9.08
N GLY A 187 -23.17 -9.58 9.52
CA GLY A 187 -23.57 -10.99 9.66
C GLY A 187 -22.96 -11.72 10.86
N VAL A 188 -22.25 -11.01 11.74
CA VAL A 188 -21.60 -11.61 12.92
C VAL A 188 -22.36 -11.21 14.19
N SER A 189 -23.01 -12.20 14.82
CA SER A 189 -23.56 -12.02 16.16
C SER A 189 -22.47 -12.28 17.20
N SER A 190 -21.76 -11.22 17.60
CA SER A 190 -20.81 -11.25 18.72
C SER A 190 -21.18 -10.22 19.78
N THR A 191 -20.76 -10.46 21.02
CA THR A 191 -20.89 -9.48 22.12
C THR A 191 -20.21 -8.16 21.77
N TYR A 192 -19.09 -8.21 21.05
CA TYR A 192 -18.40 -7.05 20.51
C TYR A 192 -19.30 -6.22 19.58
N CYS A 193 -19.95 -6.88 18.63
CA CYS A 193 -20.81 -6.21 17.65
C CYS A 193 -22.11 -5.68 18.27
N ALA A 194 -22.71 -6.42 19.19
CA ALA A 194 -23.86 -5.95 19.97
C ALA A 194 -23.51 -4.70 20.81
N TYR A 195 -22.25 -4.56 21.24
CA TYR A 195 -21.79 -3.39 21.97
C TYR A 195 -21.53 -2.18 21.07
N TRP A 196 -20.76 -2.36 19.99
CA TRP A 196 -20.25 -1.24 19.19
C TRP A 196 -21.19 -0.74 18.10
N VAL A 197 -21.96 -1.61 17.44
CA VAL A 197 -22.85 -1.20 16.34
C VAL A 197 -23.87 -0.14 16.79
N PRO A 198 -24.59 -0.29 17.91
CA PRO A 198 -25.53 0.74 18.37
C PRO A 198 -24.85 2.03 18.86
N ARG A 199 -23.59 1.95 19.32
CA ARG A 199 -22.83 3.09 19.87
C ARG A 199 -22.12 3.91 18.81
N CYS A 200 -21.88 3.33 17.64
CA CYS A 200 -21.16 3.94 16.53
C CYS A 200 -21.96 3.88 15.22
N PRO A 201 -23.18 4.45 15.18
CA PRO A 201 -24.10 4.31 14.04
C PRO A 201 -23.57 4.95 12.75
N TYR A 202 -22.63 5.91 12.87
CA TYR A 202 -21.99 6.58 11.73
C TYR A 202 -20.53 6.15 11.55
N GLY A 203 -20.17 4.98 12.08
CA GLY A 203 -18.84 4.40 11.97
C GLY A 203 -17.81 5.00 12.95
N SER A 204 -16.55 4.86 12.57
CA SER A 204 -15.38 5.24 13.37
C SER A 204 -15.35 6.70 13.85
N LYS A 205 -16.03 7.62 13.16
CA LYS A 205 -16.04 9.05 13.52
C LYS A 205 -17.21 9.46 14.41
N SER A 206 -18.05 8.52 14.86
CA SER A 206 -19.28 8.86 15.61
C SER A 206 -19.00 9.50 16.97
N THR A 207 -18.03 8.96 17.72
CA THR A 207 -17.63 9.44 19.04
C THR A 207 -16.12 9.25 19.24
N VAL A 208 -15.55 9.84 20.29
CA VAL A 208 -14.13 9.63 20.66
C VAL A 208 -13.85 8.15 20.95
N ALA A 209 -14.79 7.43 21.57
CA ALA A 209 -14.65 6.00 21.84
C ALA A 209 -14.65 5.17 20.54
N CYS A 210 -15.52 5.53 19.58
CA CYS A 210 -15.55 4.91 18.25
C CYS A 210 -14.26 5.14 17.47
N ASP A 211 -13.68 6.34 17.55
CA ASP A 211 -12.42 6.67 16.89
C ASP A 211 -11.27 5.85 17.49
N ALA A 212 -11.17 5.82 18.82
CA ALA A 212 -10.15 5.05 19.53
C ALA A 212 -10.23 3.56 19.21
N GLU A 213 -11.43 2.98 19.20
CA GLU A 213 -11.62 1.56 18.91
C GLU A 213 -11.33 1.24 17.44
N ALA A 214 -11.82 2.04 16.49
CA ALA A 214 -11.53 1.86 15.07
C ALA A 214 -10.03 1.95 14.77
N ARG A 215 -9.32 2.85 15.47
CA ARG A 215 -7.86 2.96 15.41
C ARG A 215 -7.19 1.69 15.93
N ALA A 216 -7.61 1.19 17.09
CA ALA A 216 -7.08 -0.05 17.66
C ALA A 216 -7.31 -1.25 16.71
N TYR A 217 -8.51 -1.35 16.14
CA TYR A 217 -8.86 -2.37 15.15
C TYR A 217 -7.96 -2.30 13.90
N MET A 218 -7.82 -1.10 13.31
CA MET A 218 -6.94 -0.91 12.15
C MET A 218 -5.49 -1.25 12.47
N THR A 219 -4.99 -0.79 13.62
CA THR A 219 -3.62 -1.11 14.09
C THR A 219 -3.42 -2.61 14.24
N ASN A 220 -4.41 -3.35 14.75
CA ASN A 220 -4.33 -4.79 14.87
C ASN A 220 -4.25 -5.47 13.48
N LEU A 221 -5.13 -5.10 12.55
CA LEU A 221 -5.09 -5.63 11.17
C LEU A 221 -3.74 -5.38 10.50
N CYS A 222 -3.24 -4.14 10.60
CA CYS A 222 -2.00 -3.76 9.95
C CYS A 222 -0.77 -4.39 10.61
N THR A 223 -0.78 -4.56 11.93
CA THR A 223 0.27 -5.29 12.66
C THR A 223 0.27 -6.77 12.24
N ASN A 224 -0.89 -7.40 12.18
CA ASN A 224 -1.02 -8.79 11.74
C ASN A 224 -0.54 -8.97 10.29
N PHE A 225 -0.92 -8.05 9.39
CA PHE A 225 -0.43 -8.04 8.01
C PHE A 225 1.10 -7.97 7.95
N LYS A 226 1.71 -7.01 8.66
CA LYS A 226 3.18 -6.83 8.68
C LYS A 226 3.89 -8.06 9.24
N ASN A 227 3.36 -8.65 10.31
CA ASN A 227 3.96 -9.83 10.93
C ASN A 227 3.85 -11.05 10.01
N LYS A 228 2.67 -11.28 9.43
CA LYS A 228 2.38 -12.40 8.53
C LYS A 228 3.20 -12.34 7.23
N TYR A 229 3.41 -11.14 6.69
CA TYR A 229 4.02 -10.93 5.37
C TYR A 229 5.36 -10.21 5.38
N SER A 230 6.08 -10.24 6.51
CA SER A 230 7.41 -9.66 6.64
C SER A 230 8.43 -10.20 5.61
N SER A 231 8.21 -11.41 5.09
CA SER A 231 9.01 -12.04 4.02
C SER A 231 8.67 -11.57 2.60
N ALA A 232 7.58 -10.83 2.40
CA ALA A 232 7.03 -10.51 1.07
C ALA A 232 6.54 -9.05 0.94
N TYR A 233 6.93 -8.20 1.88
CA TYR A 233 6.57 -6.78 1.97
C TYR A 233 7.78 -5.94 2.36
N LEU A 234 7.95 -4.78 1.71
CA LEU A 234 8.92 -3.75 2.07
C LEU A 234 8.30 -2.37 2.03
N ASP A 235 8.84 -1.48 2.87
CA ASP A 235 8.47 -0.08 2.94
C ASP A 235 9.72 0.80 2.78
N ILE A 236 9.98 1.25 1.56
CA ILE A 236 11.27 1.81 1.13
C ILE A 236 11.17 3.32 0.97
N LYS A 237 11.97 4.05 1.77
CA LYS A 237 12.19 5.49 1.58
C LYS A 237 13.18 5.70 0.44
N ILE A 238 12.84 6.56 -0.52
CA ILE A 238 13.64 6.77 -1.76
C ILE A 238 14.30 8.15 -1.86
N LYS A 239 13.98 9.06 -0.93
CA LYS A 239 14.61 10.38 -0.72
C LYS A 239 14.67 10.67 0.77
#